data_AF-A0A839GPM2-F1
#
_entry.id   AF-A0A839GPM2-F1
#
_cell.length_a   1.000
_cell.length_b   1.000
_cell.length_c   1.000
_cell.angle_alpha   90.00
_cell.angle_beta   90.00
_cell.angle_gamma   90.00
#
_symmetry.space_group_name_H-M   'P 1'
#
loop_
_entity.id
_entity.type
_entity.pdbx_description
1 polymer ?
#
loop_
_entity_poly.entity_id
_entity_poly.type
_entity_poly.pdbx_seq_one_letter_code
_entity_poly.pdbx_strand_id
1 'polypeptide(L)'
;MMKRTSFKITLFLGICCSLIQFRSIKPNLWLEEVLFTIPFLILCILAVAYLINDTRRYDDGDGVVSYLPSCTAILFISVIFIHIYHRSSKGFGKTYFIATNEQFGHGLKMDFKSNNNLKITQYYKFGETEYFGEYTISGDTVFLDIDTDFQLGAKAIVADDTLRFEEQNLAFSIRKPAK
;
A
#
# COMPACT_ATOMS: atom_id res chain seq x y z
N MET A 1 -3.50 -13.98 36.03
CA MET A 1 -2.39 -13.12 35.55
C MET A 1 -2.29 -13.02 34.01
N MET A 2 -2.81 -13.99 33.25
CA MET A 2 -2.84 -13.98 31.76
C MET A 2 -3.59 -12.78 31.12
N LYS A 3 -4.62 -12.22 31.78
CA LYS A 3 -5.49 -11.15 31.25
C LYS A 3 -4.74 -9.94 30.69
N ARG A 4 -3.69 -9.48 31.38
CA ARG A 4 -2.91 -8.30 30.97
C ARG A 4 -1.85 -8.61 29.91
N THR A 5 -1.34 -9.83 29.88
CA THR A 5 -0.22 -10.18 28.99
C THR A 5 -0.68 -10.38 27.55
N SER A 6 -1.79 -11.11 27.34
CA SER A 6 -2.37 -11.32 26.00
C SER A 6 -2.81 -10.00 25.35
N PHE A 7 -3.44 -9.12 26.13
CA PHE A 7 -3.82 -7.79 25.67
C PHE A 7 -2.59 -6.94 25.29
N LYS A 8 -1.54 -6.90 26.13
CA LYS A 8 -0.31 -6.16 25.86
C LYS A 8 0.42 -6.66 24.61
N ILE A 9 0.49 -7.98 24.41
CA ILE A 9 1.11 -8.59 23.22
C ILE A 9 0.34 -8.18 21.96
N THR A 10 -1.00 -8.30 21.99
CA THR A 10 -1.86 -7.91 20.88
C THR A 10 -1.71 -6.43 20.54
N LEU A 11 -1.69 -5.58 21.58
CA LEU A 11 -1.52 -4.14 21.43
C LEU A 11 -0.17 -3.80 20.80
N PHE A 12 0.92 -4.40 21.29
CA PHE A 12 2.26 -4.18 20.76
C PHE A 12 2.37 -4.61 19.29
N LEU A 13 1.94 -5.84 18.97
CA LEU A 13 1.95 -6.36 17.60
C LEU A 13 1.07 -5.52 16.67
N GLY A 14 -0.14 -5.15 17.10
CA GLY A 14 -1.05 -4.32 16.34
C GLY A 14 -0.47 -2.95 16.00
N ILE A 15 0.18 -2.30 16.97
CA ILE A 15 0.89 -1.02 16.75
C ILE A 15 2.04 -1.21 15.75
N CYS A 16 2.90 -2.21 15.93
CA CYS A 16 4.03 -2.47 15.02
C CYS A 16 3.55 -2.72 13.58
N CYS A 17 2.56 -3.60 13.39
CA CYS A 17 1.99 -3.88 12.08
C CYS A 17 1.38 -2.62 11.44
N SER A 18 0.67 -1.82 12.22
CA SER A 18 0.07 -0.57 11.72
C SER A 18 1.14 0.44 11.31
N LEU A 19 2.18 0.65 12.13
CA LEU A 19 3.26 1.57 11.81
C LEU A 19 4.02 1.17 10.53
N ILE A 20 4.25 -0.12 10.31
CA ILE A 20 4.86 -0.63 9.07
C ILE A 20 3.90 -0.46 7.90
N GLN A 21 2.61 -0.74 8.09
CA GLN A 21 1.61 -0.65 7.03
C GLN A 21 1.41 0.78 6.52
N PHE A 22 1.42 1.77 7.42
CA PHE A 22 1.13 3.17 7.12
C PHE A 22 2.36 3.96 6.62
N ARG A 23 3.49 3.30 6.36
CA ARG A 23 4.60 3.94 5.65
C ARG A 23 4.13 4.40 4.26
N SER A 24 4.44 5.64 3.91
CA SER A 24 4.10 6.24 2.60
C SER A 24 4.66 5.41 1.45
N ILE A 25 5.90 4.95 1.61
CA ILE A 25 6.62 4.17 0.61
C ILE A 25 6.81 2.75 1.14
N LYS A 26 6.45 1.78 0.29
CA LYS A 26 6.59 0.36 0.59
C LYS A 26 7.36 -0.30 -0.53
N PRO A 27 8.69 -0.42 -0.42
CA PRO A 27 9.40 -1.23 -1.38
C PRO A 27 8.93 -2.69 -1.27
N ASN A 28 8.50 -3.36 -2.35
CA ASN A 28 8.45 -4.84 -2.33
C ASN A 28 9.87 -5.36 -2.45
N LEU A 29 10.63 -5.16 -1.38
CA LEU A 29 11.81 -5.95 -1.12
C LEU A 29 11.38 -7.18 -0.37
N TRP A 30 11.87 -8.35 -0.79
CA TRP A 30 11.57 -9.63 -0.16
C TRP A 30 11.70 -9.58 1.39
N LEU A 31 12.69 -8.87 1.91
CA LEU A 31 12.89 -8.72 3.35
C LEU A 31 11.79 -7.87 4.02
N GLU A 32 11.37 -6.76 3.42
CA GLU A 32 10.33 -5.89 3.99
C GLU A 32 8.95 -6.54 3.92
N GLU A 33 8.65 -7.26 2.83
CA GLU A 33 7.44 -8.07 2.73
C GLU A 33 7.39 -9.12 3.84
N VAL A 34 8.49 -9.83 4.10
CA VAL A 34 8.57 -10.84 5.17
C VAL A 34 8.40 -10.20 6.55
N LEU A 35 9.06 -9.06 6.80
CA LEU A 35 9.00 -8.32 8.07
C LEU A 35 7.60 -7.78 8.38
N PHE A 36 6.76 -7.51 7.38
CA PHE A 36 5.37 -7.15 7.58
C PHE A 36 4.44 -8.38 7.65
N THR A 37 4.61 -9.32 6.71
CA THR A 37 3.70 -10.45 6.52
C THR A 37 3.70 -11.40 7.70
N ILE A 38 4.88 -11.72 8.26
CA ILE A 38 4.96 -12.65 9.39
C ILE A 38 4.25 -12.09 10.64
N PRO A 39 4.54 -10.86 11.12
CA PRO A 39 3.81 -10.29 12.26
C PRO A 39 2.30 -10.14 12.02
N PHE A 40 1.90 -9.80 10.79
CA PHE A 40 0.48 -9.72 10.44
C PHE A 40 -0.22 -11.09 10.52
N LEU A 41 0.39 -12.15 9.99
CA LEU A 41 -0.14 -13.51 10.12
C LEU A 41 -0.24 -13.95 11.58
N ILE A 42 0.76 -13.63 12.40
CA ILE A 42 0.72 -13.89 13.84
C ILE A 42 -0.45 -13.16 14.48
N LEU A 43 -0.69 -11.88 14.13
CA LEU A 43 -1.82 -11.11 14.65
C LEU A 43 -3.17 -11.74 14.28
N CYS A 44 -3.33 -12.23 13.05
CA CYS A 44 -4.52 -12.94 12.59
C CYS A 44 -4.74 -14.25 13.36
N ILE A 45 -3.70 -15.05 13.55
CA ILE A 45 -3.78 -16.30 14.33
C ILE A 45 -4.15 -16.01 15.78
N LEU A 46 -3.53 -14.99 16.39
CA LEU A 46 -3.86 -14.56 17.75
C LEU A 46 -5.29 -14.05 17.87
N ALA A 47 -5.81 -13.34 16.86
CA ALA A 47 -7.20 -12.89 16.86
C ALA A 47 -8.19 -14.06 16.98
N VAL A 48 -7.97 -15.12 16.19
CA VAL A 48 -8.81 -16.34 16.23
C VAL A 48 -8.63 -17.08 17.56
N ALA A 49 -7.38 -17.31 17.98
CA ALA A 49 -7.08 -18.03 19.22
C ALA A 49 -7.65 -17.33 20.45
N TYR A 50 -7.53 -16.00 20.51
CA TYR A 50 -8.11 -15.21 21.59
C TYR A 50 -9.63 -15.17 21.52
N LEU A 51 -10.25 -15.08 20.34
CA LEU A 51 -11.71 -15.13 20.25
C LEU A 51 -12.29 -16.44 20.81
N ILE A 52 -11.66 -17.59 20.50
CA ILE A 52 -12.05 -18.90 21.05
C ILE A 52 -11.90 -18.92 22.57
N ASN A 53 -10.76 -18.44 23.07
CA ASN A 53 -10.46 -18.43 24.50
C ASN A 53 -11.35 -17.44 25.27
N ASP A 54 -11.66 -16.29 24.69
CA ASP A 54 -12.48 -15.25 25.29
C ASP A 54 -13.94 -15.68 25.40
N THR A 55 -14.42 -16.50 24.45
CA THR A 55 -15.75 -17.13 24.50
C THR A 55 -15.85 -18.11 25.66
N ARG A 56 -14.88 -19.02 25.81
CA ARG A 56 -14.85 -19.95 26.97
C ARG A 56 -14.84 -19.20 28.30
N ARG A 57 -14.04 -18.14 28.38
CA ARG A 57 -13.93 -17.31 29.59
C ARG A 57 -15.18 -16.51 29.89
N TYR A 58 -15.90 -16.08 28.87
CA TYR A 58 -17.20 -15.44 29.03
C TYR A 58 -18.19 -16.40 29.70
N ASP A 59 -18.23 -17.65 29.24
CA ASP A 59 -19.07 -18.70 29.82
C ASP A 59 -18.66 -19.02 31.27
N ASP A 60 -17.37 -18.92 31.60
CA ASP A 60 -16.83 -19.07 32.97
C ASP A 60 -17.11 -17.87 33.90
N GLY A 61 -17.80 -16.82 33.42
CA GLY A 61 -18.26 -15.69 34.24
C GLY A 61 -17.34 -14.46 34.27
N ASP A 62 -16.31 -14.38 33.42
CA ASP A 62 -15.45 -13.18 33.30
C ASP A 62 -16.18 -11.97 32.68
N GLY A 63 -17.38 -12.18 32.12
CA GLY A 63 -18.21 -11.16 31.49
C GLY A 63 -17.58 -10.55 30.23
N VAL A 64 -18.15 -9.46 29.72
CA VAL A 64 -17.78 -8.84 28.42
C VAL A 64 -16.30 -8.42 28.34
N VAL A 65 -15.66 -8.16 29.48
CA VAL A 65 -14.23 -7.77 29.55
C VAL A 65 -13.31 -8.89 29.04
N SER A 66 -13.78 -10.14 28.98
CA SER A 66 -13.01 -11.26 28.41
C SER A 66 -12.58 -10.99 26.96
N TYR A 67 -13.42 -10.33 26.16
CA TYR A 67 -13.23 -10.08 24.72
C TYR A 67 -12.25 -8.95 24.37
N LEU A 68 -11.69 -8.22 25.35
CA LEU A 68 -10.77 -7.12 25.06
C LEU A 68 -9.60 -7.49 24.13
N PRO A 69 -8.90 -8.63 24.31
CA PRO A 69 -7.80 -9.01 23.41
C PRO A 69 -8.27 -9.29 21.99
N SER A 70 -9.31 -10.10 21.80
CA SER A 70 -9.84 -10.44 20.47
C SER A 70 -10.41 -9.22 19.74
N CYS A 71 -11.21 -8.38 20.40
CA CYS A 71 -11.72 -7.13 19.81
C CYS A 71 -10.57 -6.19 19.39
N THR A 72 -9.52 -6.09 20.19
CA THR A 72 -8.36 -5.25 19.86
C THR A 72 -7.60 -5.79 18.65
N ALA A 73 -7.40 -7.11 18.56
CA ALA A 73 -6.77 -7.73 17.40
C ALA A 73 -7.59 -7.49 16.12
N ILE A 74 -8.91 -7.69 16.20
CA ILE A 74 -9.84 -7.47 15.08
C ILE A 74 -9.82 -6.01 14.63
N LEU A 75 -9.77 -5.06 15.58
CA LEU A 75 -9.69 -3.63 15.26
C LEU A 75 -8.42 -3.29 14.47
N PHE A 76 -7.24 -3.75 14.91
CA PHE A 76 -5.99 -3.52 14.19
C PHE A 76 -6.01 -4.16 12.80
N ILE A 77 -6.47 -5.40 12.69
CA ILE A 77 -6.62 -6.09 11.40
C ILE A 77 -7.53 -5.29 10.47
N SER A 78 -8.66 -4.81 10.98
CA SER A 78 -9.62 -4.01 10.21
C SER A 78 -9.00 -2.70 9.71
N VAL A 79 -8.30 -1.95 10.57
CA VAL A 79 -7.62 -0.71 10.20
C VAL A 79 -6.56 -0.97 9.11
N ILE A 80 -5.77 -2.05 9.26
CA ILE A 80 -4.77 -2.46 8.27
C ILE A 80 -5.44 -2.78 6.93
N PHE A 81 -6.51 -3.58 6.92
CA PHE A 81 -7.24 -3.93 5.71
C PHE A 81 -7.86 -2.72 5.01
N ILE A 82 -8.51 -1.84 5.77
CA ILE A 82 -9.10 -0.59 5.25
C ILE A 82 -8.01 0.26 4.59
N HIS A 83 -6.86 0.40 5.24
CA HIS A 83 -5.75 1.18 4.67
C HIS A 83 -5.17 0.53 3.40
N ILE A 84 -4.96 -0.78 3.39
CA ILE A 84 -4.51 -1.54 2.20
C ILE A 84 -5.51 -1.32 1.05
N TYR A 85 -6.80 -1.48 1.34
CA TYR A 85 -7.87 -1.32 0.36
C TYR A 85 -7.93 0.10 -0.19
N HIS A 86 -7.89 1.12 0.67
CA HIS A 86 -7.92 2.51 0.24
C HIS A 86 -6.70 2.84 -0.64
N ARG A 87 -5.50 2.39 -0.27
CA ARG A 87 -4.28 2.59 -1.07
C ARG A 87 -4.37 1.88 -2.43
N SER A 88 -4.74 0.61 -2.44
CA SER A 88 -4.83 -0.18 -3.69
C SER A 88 -5.97 0.29 -4.59
N SER A 89 -7.02 0.90 -4.02
CA SER A 89 -8.13 1.45 -4.79
C SER A 89 -7.71 2.55 -5.77
N LYS A 90 -6.62 3.28 -5.47
CA LYS A 90 -6.03 4.23 -6.43
C LYS A 90 -5.44 3.54 -7.66
N GLY A 91 -5.05 2.26 -7.55
CA GLY A 91 -4.65 1.45 -8.69
C GLY A 91 -5.82 0.93 -9.54
N PHE A 92 -7.07 1.07 -9.06
CA PHE A 92 -8.26 0.61 -9.79
C PHE A 92 -8.79 1.67 -10.76
N GLY A 93 -9.39 1.17 -11.84
CA GLY A 93 -9.94 1.98 -12.91
C GLY A 93 -9.44 1.54 -14.28
N LYS A 94 -10.17 1.94 -15.32
CA LYS A 94 -9.75 1.71 -16.71
C LYS A 94 -8.48 2.51 -16.98
N THR A 95 -7.43 1.86 -17.45
CA THR A 95 -6.22 2.54 -17.92
C THR A 95 -6.58 3.51 -19.06
N TYR A 96 -6.10 4.75 -18.93
CA TYR A 96 -6.21 5.81 -19.93
C TYR A 96 -5.01 5.74 -20.89
N PHE A 97 -3.79 5.76 -20.36
CA PHE A 97 -2.56 5.40 -21.07
C PHE A 97 -1.49 4.91 -20.11
N ILE A 98 -0.46 4.27 -20.64
CA ILE A 98 0.71 3.81 -19.90
C ILE A 98 1.92 4.56 -20.44
N ALA A 99 2.80 5.05 -19.56
CA ALA A 99 4.10 5.59 -19.93
C ALA A 99 5.22 4.72 -19.33
N THR A 100 6.15 4.24 -20.15
CA THR A 100 7.24 3.36 -19.70
C THR A 100 8.61 3.93 -20.03
N ASN A 101 9.55 3.80 -19.10
CA ASN A 101 10.95 4.08 -19.31
C ASN A 101 11.78 2.88 -18.82
N GLU A 102 12.32 2.11 -19.76
CA GLU A 102 13.15 0.93 -19.45
C GLU A 102 14.57 1.30 -19.00
N GLN A 103 15.02 2.53 -19.30
CA GLN A 103 16.36 3.01 -18.93
C GLN A 103 16.42 3.55 -17.50
N PHE A 104 15.27 3.81 -16.87
CA PHE A 104 15.20 4.28 -15.49
C PHE A 104 15.43 3.13 -14.52
N GLY A 105 16.68 2.92 -14.11
CA GLY A 105 17.08 1.83 -13.21
C GLY A 105 16.91 0.46 -13.88
N HIS A 106 15.96 -0.35 -13.41
CA HIS A 106 15.55 -1.61 -14.05
C HIS A 106 14.19 -1.52 -14.76
N GLY A 107 13.65 -0.31 -14.88
CA GLY A 107 12.38 -0.01 -15.53
C GLY A 107 11.42 0.76 -14.63
N LEU A 108 10.69 1.70 -15.22
CA LEU A 108 9.64 2.46 -14.56
C LEU A 108 8.39 2.46 -15.45
N LYS A 109 7.25 2.11 -14.86
CA LYS A 109 5.94 2.09 -15.54
C LYS A 109 4.98 3.00 -14.81
N MET A 110 4.39 3.93 -15.53
CA MET A 110 3.32 4.81 -15.05
C MET A 110 2.02 4.43 -15.73
N ASP A 111 1.01 4.06 -14.96
CA ASP A 111 -0.32 3.66 -15.42
C ASP A 111 -1.32 4.74 -15.00
N PHE A 112 -1.69 5.58 -15.96
CA PHE A 112 -2.63 6.68 -15.79
C PHE A 112 -4.04 6.14 -15.94
N LYS A 113 -4.89 6.32 -14.93
CA LYS A 113 -6.25 5.80 -14.88
C LYS A 113 -7.26 6.85 -15.29
N SER A 114 -8.35 6.42 -15.94
CA SER A 114 -9.41 7.31 -16.45
C SER A 114 -10.17 8.08 -15.35
N ASN A 115 -9.99 7.71 -14.08
CA ASN A 115 -10.53 8.37 -12.90
C ASN A 115 -9.51 9.31 -12.23
N ASN A 116 -8.50 9.78 -12.97
CA ASN A 116 -7.45 10.70 -12.52
C ASN A 116 -6.48 10.11 -11.48
N ASN A 117 -6.54 8.80 -11.24
CA ASN A 117 -5.55 8.14 -10.40
C ASN A 117 -4.30 7.76 -11.19
N LEU A 118 -3.17 7.73 -10.51
CA LEU A 118 -1.88 7.33 -11.04
C LEU A 118 -1.32 6.17 -10.23
N LYS A 119 -0.89 5.11 -10.92
CA LYS A 119 -0.08 4.05 -10.34
C LYS A 119 1.30 4.07 -11.00
N ILE A 120 2.36 4.16 -10.21
CA ILE A 120 3.73 3.98 -10.70
C ILE A 120 4.27 2.67 -10.15
N THR A 121 4.88 1.86 -11.01
CA THR A 121 5.61 0.65 -10.65
C THR A 121 7.06 0.82 -11.05
N GLN A 122 7.95 0.86 -10.07
CA GLN A 122 9.40 0.84 -10.28
C GLN A 122 9.91 -0.58 -10.12
N TYR A 123 10.64 -1.06 -11.11
CA TYR A 123 11.23 -2.40 -11.09
C TYR A 123 12.64 -2.36 -10.51
N TYR A 124 12.98 -3.38 -9.73
CA TYR A 124 14.31 -3.64 -9.20
C TYR A 124 14.70 -5.09 -9.50
N LYS A 125 15.99 -5.42 -9.32
CA LYS A 125 16.51 -6.77 -9.56
C LYS A 125 15.77 -7.88 -8.79
N PHE A 126 15.22 -7.59 -7.62
CA PHE A 126 14.61 -8.56 -6.71
C PHE A 126 13.21 -8.17 -6.24
N GLY A 127 12.51 -7.31 -6.98
CA GLY A 127 11.17 -6.86 -6.62
C GLY A 127 10.71 -5.62 -7.36
N GLU A 128 9.61 -5.04 -6.90
CA GLU A 128 9.03 -3.83 -7.46
C GLU A 128 8.53 -2.89 -6.35
N THR A 129 8.49 -1.59 -6.58
CA THR A 129 7.85 -0.65 -5.65
C THR A 129 6.65 -0.02 -6.33
N GLU A 130 5.51 -0.06 -5.66
CA GLU A 130 4.28 0.55 -6.15
C GLU A 130 3.98 1.86 -5.41
N TYR A 131 3.84 2.93 -6.20
CA TYR A 131 3.46 4.26 -5.76
C TYR A 131 2.07 4.57 -6.30
N PHE A 132 1.27 5.26 -5.49
CA PHE A 132 -0.09 5.62 -5.83
C PHE A 132 -0.27 7.12 -5.60
N GLY A 133 -0.81 7.80 -6.60
CA GLY A 133 -1.05 9.22 -6.56
C GLY A 133 -2.20 9.60 -7.47
N GLU A 134 -2.26 10.87 -7.80
CA GLU A 134 -3.27 11.46 -8.66
C GLU A 134 -2.58 12.28 -9.75
N TYR A 135 -3.33 12.58 -10.81
CA TYR A 135 -2.85 13.45 -11.87
C TYR A 135 -3.97 14.31 -12.43
N THR A 136 -3.59 15.43 -13.02
CA THR A 136 -4.49 16.26 -13.82
C THR A 136 -3.85 16.57 -15.17
N ILE A 137 -4.69 16.76 -16.20
CA ILE A 137 -4.24 17.13 -17.54
C ILE A 137 -4.80 18.50 -17.88
N SER A 138 -3.93 19.42 -18.32
CA SER A 138 -4.32 20.72 -18.86
C SER A 138 -3.54 20.98 -20.14
N GLY A 139 -4.24 20.92 -21.29
CA GLY A 139 -3.60 20.93 -22.61
C GLY A 139 -2.67 19.72 -22.76
N ASP A 140 -1.42 19.98 -23.15
CA ASP A 140 -0.39 18.95 -23.31
C ASP A 140 0.40 18.68 -22.03
N THR A 141 0.04 19.34 -20.92
CA THR A 141 0.76 19.18 -19.64
C THR A 141 0.00 18.27 -18.69
N VAL A 142 0.71 17.28 -18.14
CA VAL A 142 0.30 16.39 -17.06
C VAL A 142 0.93 16.89 -15.77
N PHE A 143 0.11 17.17 -14.77
CA PHE A 143 0.54 17.52 -13.42
C PHE A 143 0.37 16.28 -12.53
N LEU A 144 1.43 15.91 -11.81
CA LEU A 144 1.48 14.73 -10.96
C LEU A 144 1.43 15.16 -9.50
N ASP A 145 0.57 14.50 -8.71
CA ASP A 145 0.53 14.58 -7.25
C ASP A 145 0.78 13.19 -6.69
N ILE A 146 2.05 12.89 -6.45
CA ILE A 146 2.49 11.56 -6.00
C ILE A 146 3.77 11.66 -5.17
N ASP A 147 3.79 10.95 -4.04
CA ASP A 147 4.98 10.78 -3.21
C ASP A 147 5.83 9.60 -3.71
N THR A 148 7.08 9.88 -4.10
CA THR A 148 8.08 8.89 -4.53
C THR A 148 9.37 9.03 -3.70
N ASP A 149 10.16 7.96 -3.61
CA ASP A 149 11.51 7.98 -2.99
C ASP A 149 12.61 8.35 -4.00
N PHE A 150 12.25 8.53 -5.26
CA PHE A 150 13.13 9.03 -6.31
C PHE A 150 12.62 10.40 -6.81
N GLN A 151 13.53 11.16 -7.43
CA GLN A 151 13.18 12.44 -8.03
C GLN A 151 12.38 12.22 -9.32
N LEU A 152 11.12 12.65 -9.30
CA LEU A 152 10.25 12.75 -10.46
C LEU A 152 9.70 14.18 -10.50
N GLY A 153 9.71 14.81 -11.67
CA GLY A 153 9.16 16.17 -11.81
C GLY A 153 7.66 16.17 -11.55
N ALA A 154 7.14 17.24 -10.95
CA ALA A 154 5.70 17.40 -10.71
C ALA A 154 4.91 17.65 -12.02
N LYS A 155 5.61 17.89 -13.13
CA LYS A 155 5.03 18.22 -14.43
C LYS A 155 5.71 17.41 -15.52
N ALA A 156 4.90 16.94 -16.46
CA ALA A 156 5.38 16.32 -17.69
C ALA A 156 4.59 16.83 -18.88
N ILE A 157 5.24 16.91 -20.04
CA ILE A 157 4.63 17.32 -21.30
C ILE A 157 4.40 16.07 -22.16
N VAL A 158 3.19 15.92 -22.67
CA VAL A 158 2.84 14.89 -23.65
C VAL A 158 3.13 15.44 -25.03
N ALA A 159 4.05 14.81 -25.75
CA ALA A 159 4.38 15.12 -27.13
C ALA A 159 4.43 13.82 -27.93
N ASP A 160 3.57 13.70 -28.94
CA ASP A 160 3.38 12.50 -29.76
C ASP A 160 3.11 11.25 -28.91
N ASP A 161 4.01 10.28 -28.94
CA ASP A 161 4.00 9.05 -28.14
C ASP A 161 4.99 9.12 -26.98
N THR A 162 5.33 10.31 -26.50
CA THR A 162 6.26 10.51 -25.39
C THR A 162 5.69 11.37 -24.27
N LEU A 163 5.96 10.97 -23.03
CA LEU A 163 5.74 11.78 -21.84
C LEU A 163 7.12 12.26 -21.35
N ARG A 164 7.36 13.57 -21.36
CA ARG A 164 8.67 14.17 -21.06
C ARG A 164 8.62 15.00 -19.79
N PHE A 165 9.51 14.69 -18.86
CA PHE A 165 9.76 15.51 -17.68
C PHE A 165 10.97 16.41 -17.98
N GLU A 166 10.71 17.67 -18.33
CA GLU A 166 11.75 18.58 -18.84
C GLU A 166 12.83 18.86 -17.80
N GLU A 167 12.46 19.03 -16.54
CA GLU A 167 13.39 19.33 -15.45
C GLU A 167 14.44 18.23 -15.23
N GLN A 168 14.07 16.97 -15.48
CA GLN A 168 14.95 15.81 -15.26
C GLN A 168 15.47 15.20 -16.56
N ASN A 169 15.13 15.77 -17.73
CA ASN A 169 15.42 15.21 -19.04
C ASN A 169 15.02 13.71 -19.17
N LEU A 170 13.91 13.34 -18.55
CA LEU A 170 13.37 11.97 -18.61
C LEU A 170 12.29 11.89 -19.67
N ALA A 171 12.35 10.87 -20.51
CA ALA A 171 11.34 10.58 -21.51
C ALA A 171 10.77 9.18 -21.31
N PHE A 172 9.46 9.05 -21.46
CA PHE A 172 8.73 7.79 -21.33
C PHE A 172 7.96 7.54 -22.61
N SER A 173 8.00 6.31 -23.10
CA SER A 173 7.20 5.88 -24.25
C SER A 173 5.76 5.67 -23.82
N ILE A 174 4.81 6.28 -24.52
CA ILE A 174 3.38 6.19 -24.25
C ILE A 174 2.78 5.03 -25.05
N ARG A 175 1.99 4.20 -24.37
CA ARG A 175 1.14 3.18 -24.98
C ARG A 175 -0.30 3.36 -24.52
N LYS A 176 -1.21 3.52 -25.48
CA LYS A 176 -2.65 3.52 -25.22
C LYS A 176 -3.18 2.07 -25.17
N PRO A 177 -4.13 1.74 -24.29
CA PRO A 177 -4.76 0.43 -24.30
C PRO A 177 -5.49 0.21 -25.63
N ALA A 178 -5.51 -1.04 -26.11
CA ALA A 178 -6.28 -1.40 -27.30
C ALA A 178 -7.76 -1.07 -27.07
N LYS A 179 -8.41 -0.51 -28.10
CA LYS A 179 -9.84 -0.14 -28.05
C LYS A 179 -10.74 -1.35 -27.94
#